data_AF-A0A2P7QLD7-F1
#
_entry.id   AF-A0A2P7QLD7-F1
#
_cell.length_a   1.000
_cell.length_b   1.000
_cell.length_c   1.000
_cell.angle_alpha   90.00
_cell.angle_beta   90.00
_cell.angle_gamma   90.00
#
_symmetry.space_group_name_H-M   'P 1'
#
loop_
_entity.id
_entity.type
_entity.pdbx_description
1 polymer ?
#
loop_
_entity_poly.entity_id
_entity_poly.type
_entity_poly.pdbx_seq_one_letter_code
_entity_poly.pdbx_strand_id
1 'polypeptide(L)' 'MNHHVFFGVAFADAADLISEYGAEAGREAKKRASRSRDLGNVIHFCRWREIERMIGALDEDAVTGAVQ' A
#
# COMPACT_ATOMS: atom_id res chain seq x y z
N MET A 1 3.91 -6.65 20.88
CA MET A 1 4.22 -6.43 19.45
C MET A 1 4.11 -4.95 19.14
N ASN A 2 5.14 -4.32 18.58
CA ASN A 2 5.17 -2.86 18.37
C ASN A 2 4.42 -2.47 17.08
N HIS A 3 3.10 -2.29 17.19
CA HIS A 3 2.22 -1.96 16.06
C HIS A 3 2.66 -0.68 15.29
N HIS A 4 3.33 0.26 15.96
CA HIS A 4 3.80 1.51 15.34
C HIS A 4 4.88 1.32 14.26
N VAL A 5 5.74 0.30 14.39
CA VAL A 5 6.85 0.08 13.44
C VAL A 5 6.32 -0.50 12.12
N PHE A 6 5.30 -1.34 12.20
CA PHE A 6 4.70 -1.99 11.04
C PHE A 6 3.91 -1.00 10.17
N PHE A 7 3.16 -0.11 10.82
CA PHE A 7 2.44 0.98 10.14
C PHE A 7 3.41 1.94 9.43
N GLY A 8 4.51 2.32 10.07
CA GLY A 8 5.50 3.23 9.48
C GLY A 8 6.16 2.69 8.20
N VAL A 9 6.45 1.38 8.16
CA VAL A 9 7.02 0.75 6.97
C VAL A 9 6.00 0.64 5.84
N ALA A 10 4.76 0.25 6.13
CA ALA A 10 3.70 0.20 5.12
C ALA A 10 3.39 1.59 4.53
N PHE A 11 3.48 2.64 5.36
CA PHE A 11 3.29 4.02 4.93
C PHE A 11 4.40 4.49 3.98
N ALA A 12 5.66 4.23 4.32
CA ALA A 12 6.79 4.56 3.46
C ALA A 12 6.69 3.83 2.11
N ASP A 13 6.43 2.52 2.13
CA ASP A 13 6.25 1.73 0.90
C ASP A 13 5.08 2.25 0.05
N ALA A 14 3.97 2.66 0.68
CA ALA A 14 2.82 3.24 0.01
C ALA A 14 3.14 4.61 -0.62
N ALA A 15 3.84 5.48 0.10
CA ALA A 15 4.25 6.79 -0.39
C ALA A 15 5.21 6.67 -1.58
N ASP A 16 6.16 5.75 -1.53
CA ASP A 16 7.10 5.47 -2.63
C ASP A 16 6.34 4.98 -3.88
N LEU A 17 5.39 4.06 -3.70
CA LEU A 17 4.53 3.58 -4.79
C LEU A 17 3.67 4.69 -5.40
N ILE A 18 3.08 5.56 -4.57
CA ILE A 18 2.31 6.72 -5.07
C ILE A 18 3.22 7.68 -5.83
N SER A 19 4.43 7.95 -5.33
CA SER A 19 5.40 8.81 -6.01
C SER A 19 5.86 8.25 -7.36
N GLU A 20 6.01 6.93 -7.47
CA GLU A 20 6.51 6.27 -8.69
C GLU A 20 5.40 6.00 -9.72
N TYR A 21 4.21 5.59 -9.27
CA TYR A 21 3.13 5.11 -10.14
C TYR A 21 1.88 6.01 -10.15
N GLY A 22 1.77 7.00 -9.27
CA GLY A 22 0.61 7.88 -9.16
C GLY A 22 -0.68 7.09 -8.94
N ALA A 23 -1.71 7.36 -9.75
CA ALA A 23 -3.01 6.67 -9.70
C ALA A 23 -2.92 5.14 -9.88
N GLU A 24 -1.82 4.64 -10.45
CA GLU A 24 -1.61 3.21 -10.67
C GLU A 24 -1.01 2.49 -9.46
N ALA A 25 -0.62 3.21 -8.42
CA ALA A 25 0.05 2.67 -7.24
C ALA A 25 -0.73 1.51 -6.59
N GLY A 26 -2.06 1.67 -6.43
CA GLY A 26 -2.91 0.63 -5.88
C GLY A 26 -2.97 -0.63 -6.76
N ARG A 27 -2.98 -0.45 -8.09
CA ARG A 27 -2.93 -1.59 -9.04
C ARG A 27 -1.59 -2.31 -8.97
N GLU A 28 -0.49 -1.57 -8.86
CA GLU A 28 0.85 -2.15 -8.75
C GLU A 28 1.03 -2.92 -7.44
N ALA A 29 0.56 -2.39 -6.31
CA ALA A 29 0.55 -3.11 -5.03
C ALA A 29 -0.24 -4.43 -5.12
N LYS A 30 -1.43 -4.41 -5.74
CA LYS A 30 -2.25 -5.61 -5.97
C LYS A 30 -1.56 -6.65 -6.85
N LYS A 31 -0.84 -6.19 -7.88
CA LYS A 31 -0.07 -7.06 -8.79
C LYS A 31 1.07 -7.75 -8.04
N ARG A 32 1.82 -7.01 -7.21
CA ARG A 32 2.89 -7.56 -6.36
C ARG A 32 2.34 -8.53 -5.30
N ALA A 33 1.15 -8.26 -4.75
CA ALA A 33 0.44 -9.20 -3.87
C ALA A 33 0.13 -10.51 -4.62
N SER A 34 -0.49 -10.42 -5.80
CA SER A 34 -0.87 -11.59 -6.61
C SER A 34 0.36 -12.44 -6.94
N ARG A 35 1.45 -11.82 -7.38
CA ARG A 35 2.73 -12.52 -7.62
C ARG A 35 3.27 -13.21 -6.37
N SER A 36 3.17 -12.58 -5.20
CA SER A 36 3.61 -13.19 -3.93
C SER A 36 2.77 -14.41 -3.57
N ARG A 37 1.45 -14.36 -3.82
CA ARG A 37 0.56 -15.51 -3.66
C ARG A 37 0.92 -16.65 -4.62
N ASP A 38 1.19 -16.34 -5.87
CA ASP A 38 1.54 -17.34 -6.89
C ASP A 38 2.86 -18.05 -6.55
N LEU A 39 3.77 -17.39 -5.83
CA LEU A 39 5.01 -17.96 -5.29
C LEU A 39 4.82 -18.66 -3.93
N GLY A 40 3.60 -18.73 -3.39
CA GLY A 40 3.32 -19.30 -2.07
C GLY A 40 3.83 -18.46 -0.89
N ASN A 41 4.22 -17.21 -1.12
CA ASN A 41 4.76 -16.33 -0.09
C ASN A 41 3.64 -15.52 0.59
N VAL A 42 3.01 -16.15 1.59
CA VAL A 42 1.87 -15.57 2.33
C VAL A 42 2.25 -14.29 3.09
N ILE A 43 3.48 -14.21 3.62
CA ILE A 43 3.95 -13.03 4.37
C ILE A 43 4.00 -11.80 3.46
N HIS A 44 4.64 -11.95 2.29
CA HIS A 44 4.71 -10.85 1.34
C HIS A 44 3.35 -10.53 0.73
N PHE A 45 2.49 -11.54 0.50
CA PHE A 45 1.12 -11.29 0.09
C PHE A 45 0.39 -10.39 1.08
N CYS A 46 0.41 -10.70 2.38
CA CYS A 46 -0.25 -9.90 3.41
C CYS A 46 0.31 -8.47 3.46
N ARG A 47 1.64 -8.32 3.39
CA ARG A 47 2.28 -6.99 3.36
C ARG A 47 1.82 -6.15 2.17
N TRP A 48 1.79 -6.73 0.96
CA TRP A 48 1.31 -5.99 -0.22
C TRP A 48 -0.18 -5.63 -0.15
N ARG A 49 -1.01 -6.47 0.48
CA ARG A 49 -2.44 -6.16 0.70
C ARG A 49 -2.65 -5.05 1.72
N GLU A 50 -1.77 -4.92 2.70
CA GLU A 50 -1.79 -3.80 3.63
C GLU A 50 -1.37 -2.50 2.96
N ILE A 51 -0.27 -2.52 2.20
CA ILE A 51 0.17 -1.37 1.40
C ILE A 51 -0.92 -0.92 0.42
N GLU A 52 -1.58 -1.84 -0.27
CA GLU A 52 -2.70 -1.53 -1.18
C GLU A 52 -3.85 -0.81 -0.46
N ARG A 53 -4.24 -1.26 0.74
CA ARG A 53 -5.27 -0.57 1.54
C ARG A 53 -4.79 0.80 2.00
N MET A 54 -3.52 0.93 2.35
CA MET A 54 -2.94 2.19 2.79
C MET A 54 -2.93 3.22 1.65
N ILE A 55 -2.59 2.80 0.43
CA ILE A 55 -2.69 3.65 -0.76
C ILE A 55 -4.12 4.14 -0.96
N GLY A 56 -5.12 3.24 -0.85
CA GLY A 56 -6.53 3.62 -0.96
C GLY A 56 -6.95 4.65 0.10
N ALA A 57 -6.54 4.46 1.35
CA ALA A 57 -6.84 5.41 2.42
C ALA A 57 -6.19 6.79 2.18
N LEU A 58 -4.95 6.82 1.70
CA LEU A 58 -4.24 8.08 1.40
C LEU A 58 -4.84 8.81 0.20
N ASP A 59 -5.34 8.07 -0.80
CA ASP A 59 -6.03 8.64 -1.96
C ASP A 59 -7.40 9.23 -1.55
N GLU A 60 -8.14 8.53 -0.69
CA GLU A 60 -9.39 9.05 -0.10
C GLU A 60 -9.13 10.31 0.76
N ASP A 61 -8.10 10.31 1.61
CA ASP A 61 -7.73 11.49 2.40
C ASP A 61 -7.30 12.68 1.51
N ALA A 62 -6.57 12.43 0.41
CA ALA A 62 -6.21 13.47 -0.56
C ALA A 62 -7.43 14.09 -1.25
N VAL A 63 -8.44 13.27 -1.57
CA VAL A 63 -9.71 13.75 -2.15
C VAL A 63 -10.54 14.54 -1.12
N THR A 64 -10.55 14.11 0.14
CA THR A 64 -11.36 14.74 1.20
C THR A 64 -10.71 15.99 1.80
N GLY A 65 -9.39 16.13 1.73
CA GLY A 65 -8.64 17.30 2.20
C GLY A 65 -8.67 18.52 1.26
N ALA A 66 -9.18 18.37 0.03
CA ALA A 66 -9.27 19.45 -0.95
C ALA A 66 -10.41 20.48 -0.67
N VAL A 67 -11.12 20.33 0.44
CA VAL A 67 -12.13 21.29 0.92
C VAL A 67 -11.66 22.01 2.19
N GLN A 68 -10.76 22.99 2.02
CA GLN A 68 -10.55 24.08 2.98
C GLN A 68 -10.35 25.41 2.26
#